data_AF-A0A926VDY1-F1
#
_entry.id   AF-A0A926VDY1-F1
#
_cell.length_a   1.000
_cell.length_b   1.000
_cell.length_c   1.000
_cell.angle_alpha   90.00
_cell.angle_beta   90.00
_cell.angle_gamma   90.00
#
_symmetry.space_group_name_H-M   'P 1'
#
loop_
_entity.id
_entity.type
_entity.pdbx_description
1 polymer ?
#
loop_
_entity_poly.entity_id
_entity_poly.type
_entity_poly.pdbx_seq_one_letter_code
_entity_poly.pdbx_strand_id
1 'polypeptide(L)'
;MDDKYQADRQIEKGEILHISMLGVREAYENKNIASTLVIENLKLAKSKNYRTAVTEATSLVYQHIFKKLGFQEELEIEYKSYTFKGKKFFESLE
;
A
#
# COMPACT_ATOMS: atom_id res chain seq x y z
N MET A 1 5.36 -8.69 0.05
CA MET A 1 6.07 -8.03 -1.06
C MET A 1 7.15 -7.09 -0.51
N ASP A 2 7.00 -6.62 0.72
CA ASP A 2 8.03 -5.95 1.52
C ASP A 2 9.43 -6.55 1.37
N ASP A 3 9.62 -7.86 1.57
CA ASP A 3 10.96 -8.48 1.45
C ASP A 3 11.60 -8.25 0.07
N LYS A 4 10.80 -8.32 -1.01
CA LYS A 4 11.26 -8.07 -2.37
C LYS A 4 11.58 -6.59 -2.59
N TYR A 5 10.77 -5.69 -2.00
CA TYR A 5 11.03 -4.26 -2.05
C TYR A 5 12.31 -3.90 -1.28
N GLN A 6 12.57 -4.55 -0.14
CA GLN A 6 13.70 -4.25 0.72
C GLN A 6 15.01 -4.96 0.31
N ALA A 7 14.94 -6.02 -0.50
CA ALA A 7 16.07 -6.90 -0.82
C ALA A 7 17.35 -6.16 -1.24
N ASP A 8 17.21 -5.10 -2.05
CA ASP A 8 18.32 -4.34 -2.62
C ASP A 8 18.43 -2.92 -2.02
N ARG A 9 17.74 -2.64 -0.90
CA ARG A 9 17.67 -1.30 -0.31
C ARG A 9 18.21 -1.31 1.12
N GLN A 10 19.18 -0.43 1.39
CA GLN A 10 19.52 -0.08 2.77
C GLN A 10 18.51 0.94 3.28
N ILE A 11 17.66 0.53 4.20
CA ILE A 11 16.60 1.40 4.76
C ILE A 11 17.02 1.86 6.14
N GLU A 12 17.12 3.17 6.32
CA GLU A 12 17.40 3.77 7.61
C GLU A 12 16.12 3.96 8.44
N LYS A 13 16.28 3.93 9.77
CA LYS A 13 15.16 4.21 10.68
C LYS A 13 14.63 5.62 10.45
N GLY A 14 13.34 5.72 10.15
CA GLY A 14 12.68 7.01 9.88
C GLY A 14 12.75 7.45 8.42
N GLU A 15 13.26 6.61 7.51
CA GLU A 15 13.30 6.92 6.09
C GLU A 15 11.97 6.63 5.38
N ILE A 16 11.30 5.52 5.74
CA ILE A 16 10.12 5.00 5.03
C ILE A 16 8.89 4.95 5.93
N LEU A 17 7.79 5.55 5.47
CA LEU A 17 6.45 5.33 6.01
C LEU A 17 5.86 4.11 5.30
N HIS A 18 5.63 3.01 6.03
CA HIS A 18 4.85 1.89 5.51
C HIS A 18 3.38 2.03 5.95
N ILE A 19 2.48 2.21 4.99
CA ILE A 19 1.03 2.21 5.22
C ILE A 19 0.53 0.78 5.08
N SER A 20 0.48 0.04 6.18
CA SER A 20 0.14 -1.39 6.15
C SER A 20 -1.35 -1.68 5.99
N MET A 21 -2.22 -0.76 6.43
CA MET A 21 -3.67 -0.90 6.31
C MET A 21 -4.34 0.45 6.11
N LEU A 22 -5.43 0.42 5.35
CA LEU A 22 -6.39 1.50 5.20
C LEU A 22 -7.78 0.88 5.36
N GLY A 23 -8.74 1.65 5.86
CA GLY A 23 -10.10 1.17 6.04
C GLY A 23 -11.04 2.30 6.42
N VAL A 24 -12.26 2.25 5.90
CA VAL A 24 -13.35 3.15 6.25
C VAL A 24 -14.54 2.28 6.58
N ARG A 25 -15.22 2.56 7.68
CA ARG A 25 -16.46 1.88 8.03
C ARG A 25 -17.54 2.25 7.00
N GLU A 26 -18.28 1.27 6.50
CA GLU A 26 -19.29 1.40 5.44
C GLU A 26 -20.24 2.59 5.63
N ALA A 27 -20.74 2.79 6.86
CA ALA A 27 -21.61 3.92 7.23
C ALA A 27 -21.01 5.32 6.99
N TYR A 28 -19.71 5.40 6.67
CA TYR A 28 -18.97 6.63 6.43
C TYR A 28 -18.31 6.68 5.04
N GLU A 29 -18.72 5.80 4.11
CA GLU A 29 -18.25 5.83 2.73
C GLU A 29 -18.64 7.13 1.99
N ASN A 30 -17.99 7.37 0.85
CA ASN A 30 -18.21 8.54 -0.03
C ASN A 30 -17.93 9.91 0.62
N LYS A 31 -17.22 9.93 1.75
CA LYS A 31 -16.80 11.16 2.46
C LYS A 31 -15.31 11.48 2.31
N ASN A 32 -14.63 10.86 1.34
CA ASN A 32 -13.19 10.98 1.09
C ASN A 32 -12.27 10.61 2.27
N ILE A 33 -12.79 9.92 3.30
CA ILE A 33 -12.05 9.60 4.53
C ILE A 33 -10.76 8.84 4.22
N ALA A 34 -10.81 7.83 3.35
CA ALA A 34 -9.64 7.03 3.00
C ALA A 34 -8.51 7.88 2.41
N SER A 35 -8.81 8.75 1.43
CA SER A 35 -7.84 9.66 0.84
C SER A 35 -7.32 10.69 1.84
N THR A 36 -8.20 11.25 2.69
CA THR A 36 -7.80 12.18 3.75
C THR A 36 -6.84 11.52 4.74
N LEU A 37 -7.11 10.29 5.17
CA LEU A 37 -6.23 9.54 6.06
C LEU A 37 -4.83 9.37 5.45
N VAL A 38 -4.74 9.01 4.17
CA VAL A 38 -3.44 8.89 3.49
C VAL A 38 -2.74 10.24 3.43
N ILE A 39 -3.43 11.31 3.01
CA ILE A 39 -2.85 12.66 2.92
C ILE A 39 -2.31 13.14 4.26
N GLU A 40 -3.06 12.99 5.35
CA GLU A 40 -2.61 13.43 6.67
C GLU A 40 -1.42 12.60 7.17
N ASN A 41 -1.37 11.30 6.88
CA ASN A 41 -0.19 10.48 7.18
C ASN A 41 1.03 10.90 6.36
N LEU A 42 0.87 11.24 5.08
CA LEU A 42 1.97 11.76 4.25
C LEU A 42 2.51 13.09 4.79
N LYS A 43 1.61 14.01 5.20
CA LYS A 43 2.01 15.27 5.84
C LYS A 43 2.78 15.02 7.13
N LEU A 44 2.29 14.10 7.98
CA LEU A 44 2.94 13.73 9.24
C LEU A 44 4.33 13.13 8.98
N ALA A 45 4.43 12.19 8.04
CA ALA A 45 5.70 11.57 7.66
C ALA A 45 6.69 12.61 7.14
N LYS A 46 6.27 13.50 6.25
CA LYS A 46 7.10 14.62 5.78
C LYS A 46 7.58 15.51 6.93
N SER A 47 6.70 15.83 7.89
CA SER A 47 7.07 16.63 9.07
C SER A 47 8.08 15.93 9.99
N LYS A 48 8.16 14.60 9.92
CA LYS A 48 9.10 13.76 10.65
C LYS A 48 10.33 13.35 9.82
N ASN A 49 10.55 13.99 8.66
CA ASN A 49 11.67 13.76 7.74
C ASN A 49 11.71 12.38 7.07
N TYR A 50 10.57 11.68 7.02
CA TYR A 50 10.43 10.51 6.16
C TYR A 50 10.50 10.95 4.69
N ARG A 51 11.16 10.16 3.86
CA ARG A 51 11.46 10.49 2.45
C ARG A 51 10.58 9.72 1.48
N THR A 52 10.14 8.53 1.88
CA THR A 52 9.39 7.62 1.01
C THR A 52 8.16 7.10 1.75
N ALA A 53 7.06 6.92 1.02
CA ALA A 53 5.88 6.21 1.50
C ALA A 53 5.64 4.99 0.62
N VAL A 54 5.38 3.84 1.25
CA VAL A 54 5.11 2.57 0.57
C VAL A 54 3.84 1.94 1.12
N THR A 55 3.17 1.15 0.30
CA THR A 55 1.96 0.41 0.66
C THR A 55 1.84 -0.82 -0.21
N GLU A 56 1.29 -1.90 0.34
CA GLU A 56 0.78 -3.01 -0.46
C GLU A 56 -0.71 -2.76 -0.72
N ALA A 57 -1.10 -2.53 -1.97
CA ALA A 57 -2.47 -2.24 -2.35
C ALA A 57 -3.16 -3.47 -2.97
N THR A 58 -3.83 -4.26 -2.13
CA THR A 58 -4.41 -5.57 -2.47
C THR A 58 -5.80 -5.51 -3.11
N SER A 59 -6.50 -4.38 -3.02
CA SER A 59 -7.82 -4.18 -3.63
C SER A 59 -7.78 -3.07 -4.70
N LEU A 60 -8.65 -3.19 -5.72
CA LEU A 60 -8.75 -2.19 -6.80
C LEU A 60 -9.08 -0.79 -6.27
N VAL A 61 -9.94 -0.70 -5.24
CA VAL A 61 -10.28 0.58 -4.60
C VAL A 61 -9.04 1.21 -3.98
N TYR A 62 -8.21 0.44 -3.29
CA TYR A 62 -7.01 0.96 -2.64
C TYR A 62 -5.96 1.35 -3.67
N GLN A 63 -5.74 0.51 -4.69
CA GLN A 63 -4.85 0.84 -5.80
C GLN A 63 -5.24 2.17 -6.46
N HIS A 64 -6.53 2.38 -6.72
CA HIS A 64 -7.03 3.63 -7.30
C HIS A 64 -6.76 4.85 -6.42
N ILE A 65 -7.00 4.73 -5.11
CA ILE A 65 -6.73 5.83 -4.15
C ILE A 65 -5.25 6.19 -4.16
N PHE A 66 -4.35 5.21 -4.03
CA PHE A 66 -2.92 5.47 -3.98
C PHE A 66 -2.39 6.02 -5.32
N LYS A 67 -2.83 5.50 -6.47
CA LYS A 67 -2.50 6.04 -7.80
C LYS A 67 -2.92 7.51 -7.93
N LYS A 68 -4.14 7.87 -7.48
CA LYS A 68 -4.61 9.28 -7.45
C LYS A 68 -3.78 10.19 -6.56
N LEU A 69 -3.16 9.66 -5.52
CA LEU A 69 -2.31 10.40 -4.59
C LEU A 69 -0.83 10.42 -5.01
N GLY A 70 -0.52 9.94 -6.22
CA GLY A 70 0.81 10.00 -6.82
C GLY A 70 1.73 8.84 -6.47
N PHE A 71 1.22 7.76 -5.86
CA PHE A 71 2.00 6.54 -5.70
C PHE A 71 2.22 5.87 -7.06
N GLN A 72 3.41 5.32 -7.24
CA GLN A 72 3.80 4.55 -8.42
C GLN A 72 3.93 3.08 -8.05
N GLU A 73 3.66 2.22 -9.02
CA GLU A 73 3.74 0.77 -8.85
C GLU A 73 5.18 0.32 -9.04
N GLU A 74 5.78 -0.24 -7.98
CA GLU A 74 7.16 -0.75 -8.01
C GLU A 74 7.19 -2.27 -8.22
N LEU A 75 6.18 -2.97 -7.72
CA LEU A 75 6.03 -4.41 -7.77
C LEU A 75 4.55 -4.77 -7.89
N GLU A 76 4.24 -5.71 -8.77
CA GLU A 76 2.90 -6.28 -8.94
C GLU A 76 2.99 -7.81 -8.89
N ILE A 77 1.99 -8.44 -8.27
CA ILE A 77 1.78 -9.89 -8.33
C ILE A 77 0.31 -10.13 -8.59
N GLU A 78 -0.01 -10.75 -9.72
CA GLU A 78 -1.37 -11.18 -10.02
C GLU A 78 -1.76 -12.35 -9.10
N TYR A 79 -2.93 -12.26 -8.44
CA TYR A 79 -3.42 -13.30 -7.54
C TYR A 79 -3.45 -14.69 -8.17
N LYS A 80 -3.85 -14.79 -9.44
CA LYS A 80 -3.94 -16.06 -10.20
C LYS A 80 -2.58 -16.71 -10.44
N SER A 81 -1.51 -15.91 -10.47
CA SER A 81 -0.13 -16.37 -10.64
C SER A 81 0.51 -16.80 -9.31
N TYR A 82 -0.04 -16.36 -8.17
CA TYR A 82 0.56 -16.60 -6.87
C TYR A 82 0.40 -18.06 -6.42
N THR A 83 1.55 -18.70 -6.17
CA THR A 83 1.62 -20.05 -5.61
C THR A 83 2.39 -20.06 -4.30
N PHE A 84 1.82 -20.69 -3.29
CA PHE A 84 2.49 -20.95 -2.02
C PHE A 84 2.54 -22.47 -1.81
N LYS A 85 3.76 -23.01 -1.66
CA LYS A 85 4.00 -24.46 -1.51
C LYS A 85 3.28 -25.30 -2.58
N GLY A 86 3.30 -24.82 -3.84
CA GLY A 86 2.67 -25.50 -4.98
C GLY A 86 1.14 -25.39 -5.06
N LYS A 87 0.49 -24.63 -4.16
CA LYS A 87 -0.97 -24.40 -4.20
C LYS A 87 -1.28 -22.95 -4.57
N LYS A 88 -2.32 -22.74 -5.38
CA LYS A 88 -2.85 -21.40 -5.69
C LYS A 88 -3.88 -21.01 -4.64
N PHE A 89 -3.49 -20.16 -3.70
CA PHE A 89 -4.34 -19.77 -2.57
C PHE A 89 -5.39 -18.71 -2.93
N PHE A 90 -5.13 -17.93 -3.98
CA PHE A 90 -5.97 -16.80 -4.39
C PHE A 90 -6.64 -17.00 -5.74
N GLU A 91 -6.70 -18.25 -6.24
CA GLU A 91 -7.29 -18.55 -7.56
C GLU A 91 -8.77 -18.18 -7.67
N SER A 92 -9.48 -18.12 -6.53
CA SER A 92 -10.89 -17.72 -6.47
C SER A 92 -11.11 -16.21 -6.30
N LEU A 93 -10.05 -15.42 -6.19
CA LEU A 93 -10.14 -13.96 -6.12
C LEU A 93 -9.93 -13.39 -7.54
N GLU A 94 -10.79 -12.46 -7.93
CA GLU A 94 -10.58 -11.60 -9.09
C GLU A 94 -9.93 -10.28 -8.68
#